data_AF-A0A480AY61-F1
#
_entry.id   AF-A0A480AY61-F1
#
_cell.length_a   1.000
_cell.length_b   1.000
_cell.length_c   1.000
_cell.angle_alpha   90.00
_cell.angle_beta   90.00
_cell.angle_gamma   90.00
#
_symmetry.space_group_name_H-M   'P 1'
#
loop_
_entity.id
_entity.type
_entity.pdbx_description
1 polymer ?
#
loop_
_entity_poly.entity_id
_entity_poly.type
_entity_poly.pdbx_seq_one_letter_code
_entity_poly.pdbx_strand_id
1 'polypeptide(L)'
;MTWLTWLLLVAAVLLAGAVGLTVLGSVRWAAATQSLRASLEAGRAPASAAPAAVPTRYDVQEIAGLPAPVQRYFRAALTPGQAIVSAATIQMAGTFNLSATGEQWKPFTSIQRVTTRRAGFLWDARITILPGLTVCVVDSYIMGRGLLRARLQGLFTLADLQGGGEIARGEFMRFFAESPWYPTALLPSQGVRWEAVDERSAKATLVDGPIALTLLFRFDETGLIASFRAEARGGMVGKRLVQAPWEGRFSNYQTRQGMRVPLAGEVAWMRPQGRQVYFKGAITQLQHVFVP
;
A
#
# COMPACT_ATOMS: atom_id res chain seq x y z
N MET A 1 -37.09 14.00 40.00
CA MET A 1 -35.93 14.86 39.72
C MET A 1 -34.59 14.17 40.04
N THR A 2 -34.49 13.39 41.12
CA THR A 2 -33.25 12.70 41.54
C THR A 2 -32.80 11.54 40.64
N TRP A 3 -33.72 10.79 40.03
CA TRP A 3 -33.35 9.67 39.14
C TRP A 3 -32.70 10.17 37.84
N LEU A 4 -33.14 11.31 37.30
CA LEU A 4 -32.59 11.92 36.10
C LEU A 4 -31.15 12.40 36.33
N THR A 5 -30.87 12.98 37.50
CA THR A 5 -29.51 13.42 37.86
C THR A 5 -28.56 12.23 38.01
N TRP A 6 -29.01 11.11 38.60
CA TRP A 6 -28.20 9.89 38.69
C TRP A 6 -27.92 9.29 37.31
N LEU A 7 -28.92 9.26 36.42
CA LEU A 7 -28.72 8.81 35.04
C LEU A 7 -27.72 9.69 34.28
N LEU A 8 -27.82 11.02 34.42
CA LEU A 8 -26.88 11.94 33.79
C LEU A 8 -25.45 11.77 34.33
N LEU A 9 -25.30 11.57 35.64
CA LEU A 9 -24.00 11.30 36.26
C LEU A 9 -23.40 9.97 35.76
N VAL A 10 -24.20 8.90 35.71
CA VAL A 10 -23.76 7.61 35.18
C VAL A 10 -23.36 7.75 33.71
N ALA A 11 -24.16 8.43 32.90
CA ALA A 11 -23.85 8.69 31.50
C ALA A 11 -22.55 9.50 31.34
N ALA A 12 -22.34 10.52 32.17
CA ALA A 12 -21.11 11.32 32.15
C ALA A 12 -19.87 10.50 32.54
N VAL A 13 -19.97 9.65 33.56
CA VAL A 13 -18.88 8.75 33.98
C VAL A 13 -18.56 7.73 32.89
N LEU A 14 -19.58 7.12 32.27
CA LEU A 14 -19.40 6.20 31.15
C LEU A 14 -18.76 6.88 29.94
N LEU A 15 -19.18 8.11 29.63
CA LEU A 15 -18.60 8.92 28.56
C LEU A 15 -17.14 9.25 28.85
N ALA A 16 -16.82 9.71 30.06
CA ALA A 16 -15.44 9.99 30.48
C ALA A 16 -14.56 8.73 30.40
N GLY A 17 -15.08 7.58 30.82
CA GLY A 17 -14.42 6.29 30.68
C GLY A 17 -14.16 5.91 29.21
N ALA A 18 -15.16 6.08 28.34
CA ALA A 18 -15.03 5.80 26.91
C ALA A 18 -14.01 6.73 26.22
N VAL A 19 -14.01 8.02 26.58
CA VAL A 19 -13.00 8.98 26.10
C VAL A 19 -11.61 8.58 26.59
N GLY A 20 -11.47 8.24 27.88
CA GLY A 20 -10.21 7.77 28.46
C GLY A 20 -9.63 6.55 27.75
N LEU A 21 -10.47 5.55 27.45
CA LEU A 21 -10.07 4.37 26.67
C LEU A 21 -9.64 4.74 25.25
N THR A 22 -10.37 5.64 24.59
CA THR A 22 -10.04 6.09 23.23
C THR A 22 -8.70 6.83 23.18
N VAL A 23 -8.43 7.69 24.16
CA VAL A 23 -7.13 8.39 24.29
C VAL A 23 -6.00 7.40 24.55
N LEU A 24 -6.17 6.50 25.53
CA LEU A 24 -5.17 5.47 25.85
C LEU A 24 -4.86 4.60 24.63
N GLY A 25 -5.89 4.18 23.90
CA GLY A 25 -5.77 3.42 22.67
C GLY A 25 -5.02 4.16 21.57
N SER A 26 -5.32 5.44 21.38
CA SER A 26 -4.64 6.30 20.41
C SER A 26 -3.15 6.46 20.73
N VAL A 27 -2.80 6.68 22.01
CA VAL A 27 -1.40 6.80 22.46
C VAL A 27 -0.64 5.49 22.26
N ARG A 28 -1.20 4.36 22.70
CA ARG A 28 -0.59 3.03 22.52
C ARG A 28 -0.39 2.69 21.05
N TRP A 29 -1.37 3.03 20.21
CA TRP A 29 -1.28 2.82 18.77
C TRP A 29 -0.18 3.68 18.15
N ALA A 30 -0.14 4.97 18.46
CA ALA A 30 0.86 5.90 17.94
C ALA A 30 2.29 5.45 18.30
N ALA A 31 2.52 5.02 19.55
CA ALA A 31 3.81 4.50 19.99
C ALA A 31 4.24 3.25 19.20
N ALA A 32 3.30 2.31 18.99
CA ALA A 32 3.57 1.10 18.21
C ALA A 32 3.88 1.41 16.73
N THR A 33 3.12 2.30 16.11
CA THR A 33 3.35 2.75 14.72
C THR A 33 4.68 3.49 14.58
N GLN A 34 5.06 4.29 15.57
CA GLN A 34 6.33 5.02 15.55
C GLN A 34 7.54 4.08 15.59
N SER A 35 7.48 2.98 16.35
CA SER A 35 8.52 1.95 16.36
C SER A 35 8.67 1.26 14.99
N LEU A 36 7.56 0.94 14.34
CA LEU A 36 7.56 0.39 12.98
C LEU A 36 8.13 1.38 11.97
N ARG A 37 7.77 2.66 12.09
CA ARG A 37 8.29 3.73 11.23
C ARG A 37 9.80 3.89 11.38
N ALA A 38 10.31 3.87 12.61
CA ALA A 38 11.74 3.90 12.88
C ALA A 38 12.45 2.69 12.24
N SER A 39 11.86 1.50 12.32
CA SER A 39 12.39 0.28 11.70
C SER A 39 12.43 0.38 10.16
N LEU A 40 11.38 0.94 9.55
CA LEU A 40 11.32 1.19 8.10
C LEU A 40 12.41 2.18 7.66
N GLU A 41 12.57 3.31 8.37
CA GLU A 41 13.60 4.31 8.02
C GLU A 41 15.02 3.80 8.30
N ALA A 42 15.24 3.01 9.35
CA ALA A 42 16.53 2.35 9.58
C ALA A 42 16.90 1.40 8.43
N GLY A 43 15.90 0.70 7.86
CA GLY A 43 16.08 -0.15 6.69
C GLY A 43 16.31 0.61 5.38
N ARG A 44 16.02 1.92 5.33
CA ARG A 44 16.21 2.79 4.16
C ARG A 44 17.68 3.17 3.94
N ALA A 45 18.46 3.28 5.01
CA ALA A 45 19.89 3.56 4.91
C ALA A 45 20.56 2.45 4.08
N PRO A 46 21.50 2.78 3.18
CA PRO A 46 22.19 1.75 2.42
C PRO A 46 22.88 0.82 3.42
N ALA A 47 22.60 -0.49 3.32
CA ALA A 47 23.48 -1.48 3.91
C ALA A 47 24.89 -1.16 3.38
N SER A 48 25.86 -1.02 4.27
CA SER A 48 27.22 -0.50 4.00
C SER A 48 28.06 -1.36 3.04
N ALA A 49 27.45 -2.11 2.12
CA ALA A 49 28.08 -3.07 1.24
C ALA A 49 27.30 -3.30 -0.08
N ALA A 50 26.74 -2.27 -0.72
CA ALA A 50 26.21 -2.40 -2.09
C ALA A 50 27.34 -2.23 -3.13
N PRO A 51 27.62 -3.23 -3.98
CA PRO A 51 28.58 -3.13 -5.08
C PRO A 51 27.96 -2.41 -6.29
N ALA A 52 28.76 -1.57 -6.96
CA ALA A 52 28.40 -0.66 -8.06
C ALA A 52 27.33 0.39 -7.69
N ALA A 53 27.57 1.65 -8.07
CA ALA A 53 26.68 2.76 -7.74
C ALA A 53 25.31 2.58 -8.45
N VAL A 54 24.28 2.19 -7.69
CA VAL A 54 22.89 2.18 -8.18
C VAL A 54 22.57 3.58 -8.71
N PRO A 55 22.10 3.73 -9.97
CA PRO A 55 21.79 5.03 -10.55
C PRO A 55 20.89 5.87 -9.64
N THR A 56 21.23 7.15 -9.50
CA THR A 56 20.45 8.12 -8.71
C THR A 56 19.45 8.89 -9.56
N ARG A 57 19.54 8.76 -10.88
CA ARG A 57 18.67 9.40 -11.87
C ARG A 57 18.28 8.40 -12.96
N TYR A 58 17.10 8.61 -13.51
CA TYR A 58 16.58 7.87 -14.65
C TYR A 58 17.32 8.27 -15.93
N ASP A 59 17.94 7.28 -16.59
CA ASP A 59 18.49 7.39 -17.94
C ASP A 59 17.52 6.74 -18.93
N VAL A 60 17.19 7.46 -20.00
CA VAL A 60 16.30 7.00 -21.06
C VAL A 60 16.89 5.78 -21.80
N GLN A 61 18.20 5.59 -21.79
CA GLN A 61 18.83 4.41 -22.41
C GLN A 61 18.45 3.11 -21.69
N GLU A 62 18.11 3.18 -20.40
CA GLU A 62 17.73 2.01 -19.60
C GLU A 62 16.45 1.34 -20.11
N ILE A 63 15.59 2.09 -20.82
CA ILE A 63 14.33 1.55 -21.35
C ILE A 63 14.46 1.03 -22.79
N ALA A 64 15.60 1.20 -23.47
CA ALA A 64 15.74 0.90 -24.90
C ALA A 64 15.43 -0.56 -25.25
N GLY A 65 15.81 -1.50 -24.37
CA GLY A 65 15.58 -2.94 -24.53
C GLY A 65 14.27 -3.47 -23.91
N LEU A 66 13.44 -2.61 -23.30
CA LEU A 66 12.23 -3.05 -22.62
C LEU A 66 11.07 -3.31 -23.60
N PRO A 67 10.05 -4.08 -23.20
CA PRO A 67 8.84 -4.24 -24.01
C PRO A 67 8.22 -2.90 -24.41
N ALA A 68 7.71 -2.80 -25.64
CA ALA A 68 7.12 -1.57 -26.18
C ALA A 68 6.12 -0.86 -25.23
N PRO A 69 5.15 -1.54 -24.58
CA PRO A 69 4.26 -0.87 -23.63
C PRO A 69 4.99 -0.28 -22.42
N VAL A 70 6.06 -0.94 -21.95
CA VAL A 70 6.87 -0.48 -20.81
C VAL A 70 7.69 0.77 -21.19
N GLN A 71 8.23 0.81 -22.41
CA GLN A 71 8.91 2.00 -22.91
C GLN A 71 7.97 3.21 -22.98
N ARG A 72 6.76 3.00 -23.53
CA ARG A 72 5.74 4.06 -23.60
C ARG A 72 5.38 4.57 -22.20
N TYR A 73 5.25 3.67 -21.24
CA TYR A 73 5.01 4.03 -19.85
C TYR A 73 6.09 4.93 -19.27
N PHE A 74 7.36 4.55 -19.33
CA PHE A 74 8.41 5.38 -18.73
C PHE A 74 8.58 6.73 -19.43
N ARG A 75 8.38 6.80 -20.75
CA ARG A 75 8.35 8.08 -21.49
C ARG A 75 7.17 8.98 -21.10
N ALA A 76 6.02 8.39 -20.78
CA ALA A 76 4.83 9.13 -20.34
C ALA A 76 4.89 9.49 -18.84
N ALA A 77 5.47 8.63 -18.01
CA ALA A 77 5.46 8.74 -16.56
C ALA A 77 6.61 9.57 -15.98
N LEU A 78 7.77 9.61 -16.64
CA LEU A 78 9.00 10.23 -16.13
C LEU A 78 9.55 11.27 -17.11
N THR A 79 10.36 12.19 -16.59
CA THR A 79 11.19 13.09 -17.40
C THR A 79 12.63 12.57 -17.48
N PRO A 80 13.37 12.77 -18.60
CA PRO A 80 14.78 12.41 -18.66
C PRO A 80 15.58 13.04 -17.51
N GLY A 81 16.41 12.26 -16.82
CA GLY A 81 17.18 12.71 -15.66
C GLY A 81 16.37 12.86 -14.35
N GLN A 82 15.09 12.42 -14.34
CA GLN A 82 14.27 12.38 -13.13
C GLN A 82 15.03 11.68 -12.00
N ALA A 83 15.13 12.35 -10.85
CA ALA A 83 15.78 11.76 -9.69
C ALA A 83 14.98 10.53 -9.21
N ILE A 84 15.69 9.47 -8.83
CA ILE A 84 15.06 8.24 -8.34
C ILE A 84 14.37 8.55 -7.01
N VAL A 85 13.09 8.19 -6.90
CA VAL A 85 12.36 8.25 -5.62
C VAL A 85 13.06 7.32 -4.65
N SER A 86 13.50 7.84 -3.51
CA SER A 86 14.07 7.05 -2.41
C SER A 86 13.02 6.70 -1.35
N ALA A 87 11.97 7.52 -1.24
CA ALA A 87 10.83 7.27 -0.37
C ALA A 87 9.61 8.11 -0.77
N ALA A 88 8.41 7.70 -0.36
CA ALA A 88 7.17 8.46 -0.55
C ALA A 88 6.33 8.50 0.73
N THR A 89 5.57 9.58 0.91
CA THR A 89 4.52 9.70 1.92
C THR A 89 3.21 9.95 1.21
N ILE A 90 2.24 9.07 1.45
CA ILE A 90 0.95 9.04 0.75
C ILE A 90 -0.16 9.16 1.79
N GLN A 91 -0.99 10.19 1.70
CA GLN A 91 -2.23 10.26 2.47
C GLN A 91 -3.40 9.90 1.55
N MET A 92 -4.32 9.11 2.06
CA MET A 92 -5.49 8.67 1.31
C MET A 92 -6.74 8.74 2.15
N ALA A 93 -7.86 8.95 1.46
CA ALA A 93 -9.20 8.74 1.97
C ALA A 93 -9.95 7.83 1.00
N GLY A 94 -10.87 7.02 1.52
CA GLY A 94 -11.56 6.06 0.68
C GLY A 94 -12.56 5.21 1.44
N THR A 95 -12.90 4.06 0.87
CA THR A 95 -13.81 3.08 1.48
C THR A 95 -13.29 1.66 1.33
N PHE A 96 -13.55 0.84 2.35
CA PHE A 96 -13.38 -0.61 2.32
C PHE A 96 -14.74 -1.29 2.34
N ASN A 97 -14.95 -2.30 1.50
CA ASN A 97 -16.09 -3.20 1.65
C ASN A 97 -15.69 -4.33 2.61
N LEU A 98 -16.32 -4.36 3.79
CA LEU A 98 -16.06 -5.40 4.79
C LEU A 98 -16.91 -6.66 4.57
N SER A 99 -17.85 -6.63 3.62
CA SER A 99 -18.71 -7.77 3.31
C SER A 99 -18.09 -8.67 2.24
N ALA A 100 -18.19 -9.98 2.46
CA ALA A 100 -17.77 -10.98 1.48
C ALA A 100 -18.84 -11.27 0.42
N THR A 101 -20.11 -10.96 0.67
CA THR A 101 -21.24 -11.36 -0.18
C THR A 101 -22.19 -10.21 -0.55
N GLY A 102 -21.96 -9.01 -0.04
CA GLY A 102 -22.79 -7.83 -0.30
C GLY A 102 -21.99 -6.53 -0.19
N GLU A 103 -22.69 -5.44 0.08
CA GLU A 103 -22.08 -4.11 0.17
C GLU A 103 -22.12 -3.58 1.60
N GLN A 104 -20.96 -3.53 2.25
CA GLN A 104 -20.77 -2.87 3.53
C GLN A 104 -19.54 -1.96 3.46
N TRP A 105 -19.68 -0.88 2.69
CA TRP A 105 -18.64 0.13 2.52
C TRP A 105 -18.47 0.95 3.79
N LYS A 106 -17.25 0.98 4.32
CA LYS A 106 -16.85 1.76 5.50
C LYS A 106 -15.77 2.76 5.11
N PRO A 107 -15.92 4.04 5.48
CA PRO A 107 -14.93 5.04 5.13
C PRO A 107 -13.64 4.83 5.93
N PHE A 108 -12.52 5.16 5.31
CA PHE A 108 -11.22 5.17 5.96
C PHE A 108 -10.40 6.41 5.59
N THR A 109 -9.45 6.74 6.47
CA THR A 109 -8.31 7.60 6.17
C THR A 109 -7.01 6.87 6.50
N SER A 110 -5.93 7.20 5.80
CA SER A 110 -4.64 6.56 6.04
C SER A 110 -3.45 7.45 5.72
N ILE A 111 -2.32 7.16 6.36
CA ILE A 111 -1.00 7.67 6.01
C ILE A 111 -0.10 6.47 5.73
N GLN A 112 0.53 6.47 4.56
CA GLN A 112 1.50 5.48 4.16
C GLN A 112 2.88 6.10 4.02
N ARG A 113 3.89 5.42 4.56
CA ARG A 113 5.30 5.69 4.31
C ARG A 113 5.88 4.55 3.49
N VAL A 114 6.63 4.89 2.43
CA VAL A 114 7.23 3.90 1.50
C VAL A 114 8.73 4.17 1.37
N THR A 115 9.53 3.11 1.27
CA THR A 115 10.95 3.13 0.89
C THR A 115 11.17 2.25 -0.34
N THR A 116 11.95 2.71 -1.31
CA THR A 116 12.03 2.07 -2.64
C THR A 116 13.32 1.29 -2.86
N ARG A 117 14.48 1.83 -2.47
CA ARG A 117 15.78 1.16 -2.64
C ARG A 117 15.83 -0.18 -1.91
N ARG A 118 15.42 -0.17 -0.65
CA ARG A 118 15.00 -1.37 0.05
C ARG A 118 13.48 -1.33 0.07
N ALA A 119 12.86 -2.26 -0.64
CA ALA A 119 11.41 -2.35 -0.72
C ALA A 119 10.81 -2.41 0.67
N GLY A 120 9.88 -1.49 0.94
CA GLY A 120 9.21 -1.45 2.22
C GLY A 120 8.14 -0.39 2.29
N PHE A 121 7.14 -0.63 3.13
CA PHE A 121 6.12 0.35 3.45
C PHE A 121 5.56 0.14 4.85
N LEU A 122 4.95 1.19 5.38
CA LEU A 122 4.13 1.19 6.56
C LEU A 122 2.87 2.00 6.25
N TRP A 123 1.72 1.34 6.25
CA TRP A 123 0.41 1.92 6.07
C TRP A 123 -0.31 1.93 7.42
N ASP A 124 -0.66 3.12 7.93
CA ASP A 124 -1.46 3.30 9.14
C ASP A 124 -2.81 3.90 8.76
N ALA A 125 -3.90 3.21 9.10
CA ALA A 125 -5.24 3.58 8.72
C ALA A 125 -6.24 3.57 9.87
N ARG A 126 -7.29 4.35 9.70
CA ARG A 126 -8.46 4.45 10.58
C ARG A 126 -9.70 4.15 9.76
N ILE A 127 -10.38 3.06 10.07
CA ILE A 127 -11.63 2.65 9.42
C ILE A 127 -12.78 2.93 10.39
N THR A 128 -13.75 3.74 9.98
CA THR A 128 -14.92 4.06 10.81
C THR A 128 -15.97 2.98 10.62
N ILE A 129 -16.19 2.15 11.66
CA ILE A 129 -17.20 1.09 11.63
C ILE A 129 -18.59 1.68 11.89
N LEU A 130 -18.68 2.54 12.91
CA LEU A 130 -19.85 3.32 13.33
C LEU A 130 -19.36 4.66 13.90
N PRO A 131 -20.22 5.69 14.02
CA PRO A 131 -19.85 6.93 14.71
C PRO A 131 -19.27 6.65 16.11
N GLY A 132 -18.08 7.16 16.38
CA GLY A 132 -17.36 6.94 17.64
C GLY A 132 -16.63 5.58 17.76
N LEU A 133 -16.76 4.68 16.78
CA LEU A 133 -16.11 3.37 16.78
C LEU A 133 -15.18 3.19 15.57
N THR A 134 -13.88 3.21 15.83
CA THR A 134 -12.84 3.11 14.80
C THR A 134 -12.03 1.83 14.97
N VAL A 135 -11.70 1.20 13.85
CA VAL A 135 -10.68 0.16 13.78
C VAL A 135 -9.40 0.78 13.23
N CYS A 136 -8.34 0.69 14.01
CA CYS A 136 -6.99 1.06 13.61
C CYS A 136 -6.36 -0.13 12.91
N VAL A 137 -5.83 0.07 11.70
CA VAL A 137 -5.15 -0.99 10.94
C VAL A 137 -3.77 -0.52 10.58
N VAL A 138 -2.77 -1.33 10.89
CA VAL A 138 -1.40 -1.18 10.38
C VAL A 138 -1.14 -2.35 9.47
N ASP A 139 -0.64 -2.03 8.29
CA ASP A 139 -0.14 -3.00 7.32
C ASP A 139 1.27 -2.58 6.89
N SER A 140 2.20 -3.52 6.78
CA SER A 140 3.59 -3.18 6.45
C SER A 140 4.37 -4.35 5.88
N TYR A 141 5.35 -3.99 5.04
CA TYR A 141 6.46 -4.85 4.66
C TYR A 141 7.75 -4.15 5.06
N ILE A 142 8.49 -4.72 6.01
CA ILE A 142 9.71 -4.12 6.54
C ILE A 142 10.77 -5.21 6.64
N MET A 143 11.86 -5.04 5.90
CA MET A 143 13.04 -5.92 5.97
C MET A 143 12.71 -7.41 5.77
N GLY A 144 11.88 -7.75 4.77
CA GLY A 144 11.50 -9.13 4.49
C GLY A 144 10.37 -9.69 5.36
N ARG A 145 9.77 -8.87 6.23
CA ARG A 145 8.69 -9.29 7.13
C ARG A 145 7.39 -8.54 6.82
N GLY A 146 6.31 -9.29 6.68
CA GLY A 146 4.95 -8.75 6.61
C GLY A 146 4.35 -8.58 7.99
N LEU A 147 3.47 -7.60 8.16
CA LEU A 147 2.65 -7.39 9.35
C LEU A 147 1.31 -6.81 8.93
N LEU A 148 0.22 -7.46 9.35
CA LEU A 148 -1.14 -6.95 9.32
C LEU A 148 -1.70 -7.00 10.74
N ARG A 149 -1.97 -5.83 11.31
CA ARG A 149 -2.52 -5.69 12.66
C ARG A 149 -3.76 -4.80 12.64
N ALA A 150 -4.86 -5.30 13.19
CA ALA A 150 -6.09 -4.55 13.37
C ALA A 150 -6.46 -4.50 14.85
N ARG A 151 -6.78 -3.30 15.36
CA ARG A 151 -7.24 -3.10 16.74
C ARG A 151 -8.46 -2.18 16.79
N LEU A 152 -9.46 -2.57 17.57
CA LEU A 152 -10.60 -1.72 17.90
C LEU A 152 -10.15 -0.61 18.85
N GLN A 153 -10.37 0.65 18.47
CA GLN A 153 -9.93 1.86 19.17
C GLN A 153 -8.43 1.85 19.54
N GLY A 154 -7.59 1.13 18.79
CA GLY A 154 -6.17 0.98 19.10
C GLY A 154 -5.84 0.08 20.30
N LEU A 155 -6.84 -0.48 20.99
CA LEU A 155 -6.67 -1.29 22.21
C LEU A 155 -6.88 -2.78 21.98
N PHE A 156 -8.07 -3.17 21.52
CA PHE A 156 -8.49 -4.57 21.50
C PHE A 156 -8.12 -5.21 20.15
N THR A 157 -7.29 -6.25 20.19
CA THR A 157 -6.81 -6.94 18.97
C THR A 157 -7.94 -7.67 18.26
N LEU A 158 -8.14 -7.33 16.99
CA LEU A 158 -9.03 -8.02 16.06
C LEU A 158 -8.25 -8.97 15.13
N ALA A 159 -7.04 -8.57 14.74
CA ALA A 159 -6.12 -9.38 13.96
C ALA A 159 -4.67 -8.98 14.29
N ASP A 160 -3.76 -9.96 14.31
CA ASP A 160 -2.33 -9.75 14.46
C ASP A 160 -1.58 -10.87 13.71
N LEU A 161 -1.28 -10.61 12.44
CA LEU A 161 -0.53 -11.51 11.56
C LEU A 161 0.81 -10.87 11.28
N GLN A 162 1.91 -11.59 11.52
CA GLN A 162 3.25 -11.08 11.25
C GLN A 162 4.22 -12.22 10.97
N GLY A 163 5.26 -11.96 10.18
CA GLY A 163 6.29 -12.96 9.92
C GLY A 163 6.87 -12.89 8.52
N GLY A 164 7.60 -13.95 8.17
CA GLY A 164 8.01 -14.25 6.79
C GLY A 164 6.94 -15.02 6.03
N GLY A 165 7.32 -15.78 5.01
CA GLY A 165 6.42 -16.67 4.28
C GLY A 165 5.28 -15.92 3.57
N GLU A 166 4.06 -16.46 3.64
CA GLU A 166 2.91 -15.94 2.88
C GLU A 166 2.51 -14.51 3.25
N ILE A 167 2.60 -14.11 4.53
CA ILE A 167 2.27 -12.73 4.91
C ILE A 167 3.29 -11.74 4.35
N ALA A 168 4.59 -12.07 4.41
CA ALA A 168 5.63 -11.25 3.79
C ALA A 168 5.48 -11.20 2.27
N ARG A 169 5.14 -12.33 1.63
CA ARG A 169 4.88 -12.41 0.19
C ARG A 169 3.69 -11.52 -0.21
N GLY A 170 2.60 -11.56 0.55
CA GLY A 170 1.42 -10.72 0.35
C GLY A 170 1.74 -9.23 0.48
N GLU A 171 2.46 -8.83 1.53
CA GLU A 171 2.78 -7.41 1.72
C GLU A 171 3.83 -6.91 0.74
N PHE A 172 4.83 -7.72 0.38
CA PHE A 172 5.73 -7.37 -0.71
C PHE A 172 5.00 -7.22 -2.05
N MET A 173 3.96 -8.03 -2.29
CA MET A 173 3.12 -7.92 -3.47
C MET A 173 2.30 -6.64 -3.47
N ARG A 174 1.85 -6.18 -2.31
CA ARG A 174 1.16 -4.90 -2.17
C ARG A 174 2.11 -3.75 -2.50
N PHE A 175 3.31 -3.74 -1.93
CA PHE A 175 4.36 -2.78 -2.28
C PHE A 175 4.58 -2.73 -3.79
N PHE A 176 4.80 -3.89 -4.43
CA PHE A 176 5.10 -3.91 -5.85
C PHE A 176 3.91 -3.45 -6.72
N ALA A 177 2.69 -3.81 -6.33
CA ALA A 177 1.48 -3.39 -7.03
C ALA A 177 1.22 -1.88 -6.94
N GLU A 178 1.60 -1.23 -5.83
CA GLU A 178 1.43 0.21 -5.58
C GLU A 178 2.52 1.09 -6.22
N SER A 179 3.51 0.48 -6.87
CA SER A 179 4.63 1.17 -7.51
C SER A 179 4.27 2.24 -8.55
N PRO A 180 3.10 2.27 -9.22
CA PRO A 180 2.70 3.43 -10.02
C PRO A 180 2.60 4.75 -9.25
N TRP A 181 2.48 4.73 -7.91
CA TRP A 181 2.57 5.93 -7.07
C TRP A 181 4.00 6.42 -6.86
N TYR A 182 5.02 5.62 -7.17
CA TYR A 182 6.45 5.96 -7.07
C TYR A 182 7.21 5.31 -8.26
N PRO A 183 6.94 5.79 -9.49
CA PRO A 183 7.18 5.05 -10.73
C PRO A 183 8.65 4.71 -11.01
N THR A 184 9.60 5.46 -10.46
CA THR A 184 11.03 5.13 -10.63
C THR A 184 11.41 3.79 -10.00
N ALA A 185 10.64 3.26 -9.04
CA ALA A 185 10.88 1.94 -8.47
C ALA A 185 10.61 0.78 -9.46
N LEU A 186 9.96 1.06 -10.59
CA LEU A 186 9.69 0.09 -11.65
C LEU A 186 10.85 -0.07 -12.65
N LEU A 187 11.87 0.78 -12.57
CA LEU A 187 13.00 0.79 -13.49
C LEU A 187 13.89 -0.46 -13.30
N PRO A 188 14.43 -1.05 -14.39
CA PRO A 188 15.41 -2.13 -14.32
C PRO A 188 16.60 -1.93 -13.36
N SER A 189 17.12 -0.71 -13.28
CA SER A 189 18.20 -0.29 -12.37
C SER A 189 17.80 -0.36 -10.91
N GLN A 190 16.49 -0.42 -10.62
CA GLN A 190 15.93 -0.65 -9.30
C GLN A 190 15.52 -2.12 -9.07
N GLY A 191 15.93 -3.02 -9.96
CA GLY A 191 15.81 -4.47 -9.78
C GLY A 191 14.62 -5.12 -10.47
N VAL A 192 13.80 -4.37 -11.22
CA VAL A 192 12.62 -4.92 -11.90
C VAL A 192 12.98 -5.52 -13.25
N ARG A 193 12.61 -6.78 -13.48
CA ARG A 193 12.75 -7.44 -14.79
C ARG A 193 11.42 -7.44 -15.52
N TRP A 194 11.42 -6.97 -16.77
CA TRP A 194 10.22 -6.90 -17.60
C TRP A 194 10.24 -7.95 -18.71
N GLU A 195 9.09 -8.56 -18.97
CA GLU A 195 8.87 -9.54 -20.04
C GLU A 195 7.61 -9.14 -20.82
N ALA A 196 7.69 -9.15 -22.15
CA ALA A 196 6.56 -8.82 -23.02
C ALA A 196 5.47 -9.90 -22.92
N VAL A 197 4.20 -9.49 -22.97
CA VAL A 197 3.07 -10.40 -23.13
C VAL A 197 2.34 -10.10 -24.43
N ASP A 198 1.93 -8.84 -24.62
CA ASP A 198 1.30 -8.35 -25.85
C ASP A 198 1.55 -6.84 -26.03
N GLU A 199 0.88 -6.21 -27.00
CA GLU A 199 1.06 -4.79 -27.31
C GLU A 199 0.70 -3.84 -26.15
N ARG A 200 -0.16 -4.27 -25.23
CA ARG A 200 -0.70 -3.46 -24.11
C ARG A 200 -0.44 -4.08 -22.74
N SER A 201 0.38 -5.13 -22.65
CA SER A 201 0.68 -5.77 -21.36
C SER A 201 2.10 -6.36 -21.28
N ALA A 202 2.62 -6.37 -20.07
CA ALA A 202 3.95 -6.92 -19.75
C ALA A 202 3.96 -7.47 -18.32
N LYS A 203 4.74 -8.54 -18.10
CA LYS A 203 5.02 -9.05 -16.76
C LYS A 203 6.21 -8.30 -16.18
N ALA A 204 6.11 -7.93 -14.92
CA ALA A 204 7.21 -7.36 -14.15
C ALA A 204 7.55 -8.30 -13.00
N THR A 205 8.83 -8.57 -12.80
CA THR A 205 9.33 -9.41 -11.71
C THR A 205 10.24 -8.62 -10.80
N LEU A 206 10.01 -8.71 -9.50
CA LEU A 206 10.84 -8.10 -8.45
C LEU A 206 11.21 -9.17 -7.41
N VAL A 207 12.43 -9.08 -6.88
CA VAL A 207 12.97 -10.03 -5.90
C VAL A 207 13.47 -9.27 -4.67
N ASP A 208 13.09 -9.74 -3.48
CA ASP A 208 13.64 -9.29 -2.21
C ASP A 208 13.96 -10.51 -1.33
N GLY A 209 15.25 -10.76 -1.12
CA GLY A 209 15.75 -11.95 -0.44
C GLY A 209 15.16 -13.25 -1.05
N PRO A 210 14.47 -14.10 -0.28
CA PRO A 210 13.88 -15.35 -0.78
C PRO A 210 12.54 -15.15 -1.53
N ILE A 211 11.98 -13.93 -1.56
CA ILE A 211 10.66 -13.67 -2.14
C ILE A 211 10.81 -13.13 -3.56
N ALA A 212 10.38 -13.91 -4.55
CA ALA A 212 10.23 -13.47 -5.93
C ALA A 212 8.75 -13.31 -6.29
N LEU A 213 8.39 -12.18 -6.89
CA LEU A 213 7.04 -11.84 -7.30
C LEU A 213 6.99 -11.44 -8.77
N THR A 214 5.97 -11.92 -9.47
CA THR A 214 5.66 -11.50 -10.83
C THR A 214 4.24 -10.98 -10.88
N LEU A 215 4.05 -9.77 -11.41
CA LEU A 215 2.74 -9.15 -11.65
C LEU A 215 2.58 -8.88 -13.14
N LEU A 216 1.36 -9.05 -13.65
CA LEU A 216 0.99 -8.59 -14.98
C LEU A 216 0.52 -7.14 -14.90
N PHE A 217 1.16 -6.24 -15.64
CA PHE A 217 0.73 -4.86 -15.79
C PHE A 217 0.09 -4.66 -17.16
N ARG A 218 -1.02 -3.91 -17.19
CA ARG A 218 -1.69 -3.49 -18.43
C ARG A 218 -1.67 -1.98 -18.56
N PHE A 219 -1.47 -1.52 -19.79
CA PHE A 219 -1.26 -0.12 -20.13
C PHE A 219 -2.43 0.39 -20.97
N ASP A 220 -2.85 1.63 -20.71
CA ASP A 220 -3.89 2.29 -21.50
C ASP A 220 -3.31 2.91 -22.78
N GLU A 221 -4.18 3.57 -23.55
CA GLU A 221 -3.85 4.22 -24.82
C GLU A 221 -2.93 5.43 -24.64
N THR A 222 -2.87 6.01 -23.44
CA THR A 222 -1.93 7.08 -23.10
C THR A 222 -0.55 6.55 -22.70
N GLY A 223 -0.39 5.22 -22.69
CA GLY A 223 0.82 4.53 -22.28
C GLY A 223 0.98 4.40 -20.76
N LEU A 224 0.00 4.84 -19.96
CA LEU A 224 0.06 4.79 -18.50
C LEU A 224 -0.43 3.44 -17.98
N ILE A 225 0.03 3.02 -16.79
CA ILE A 225 -0.42 1.76 -16.17
C ILE A 225 -1.90 1.91 -15.76
N ALA A 226 -2.77 1.14 -16.39
CA ALA A 226 -4.21 1.13 -16.09
C ALA A 226 -4.56 0.11 -14.99
N SER A 227 -3.86 -1.03 -14.96
CA SER A 227 -4.11 -2.09 -13.98
C SER A 227 -2.90 -2.97 -13.72
N PHE A 228 -2.92 -3.65 -12.58
CA PHE A 228 -2.05 -4.78 -12.28
C PHE A 228 -2.89 -6.02 -11.99
N ARG A 229 -2.31 -7.21 -12.17
CA ARG A 229 -2.90 -8.49 -11.75
C ARG A 229 -1.84 -9.43 -11.20
N ALA A 230 -2.14 -10.02 -10.05
CA ALA A 230 -1.47 -11.20 -9.51
C ALA A 230 -2.39 -12.41 -9.73
N GLU A 231 -1.86 -13.54 -10.21
CA GLU A 231 -2.67 -14.76 -10.37
C GLU A 231 -2.97 -15.45 -9.03
N ALA A 232 -2.12 -15.26 -8.03
CA ALA A 232 -2.29 -15.84 -6.71
C ALA A 232 -1.81 -14.86 -5.62
N ARG A 233 -2.76 -14.38 -4.81
CA ARG A 233 -2.50 -13.70 -3.55
C ARG A 233 -3.29 -14.39 -2.45
N GLY A 234 -2.66 -14.59 -1.29
CA GLY A 234 -3.32 -15.08 -0.10
C GLY A 234 -4.38 -14.08 0.38
N GLY A 235 -5.63 -14.51 0.41
CA GLY A 235 -6.76 -13.77 0.96
C GLY A 235 -7.55 -14.63 1.94
N MET A 236 -8.16 -14.00 2.93
CA MET A 236 -8.98 -14.73 3.90
C MET A 236 -10.39 -14.96 3.39
N VAL A 237 -10.83 -16.21 3.41
CA VAL A 237 -12.24 -16.61 3.23
C VAL A 237 -12.69 -17.29 4.52
N GLY A 238 -13.44 -16.55 5.34
CA GLY A 238 -13.70 -16.96 6.72
C GLY A 238 -12.38 -17.08 7.51
N LYS A 239 -12.08 -18.29 8.01
CA LYS A 239 -10.84 -18.59 8.75
C LYS A 239 -9.75 -19.27 7.91
N ARG A 240 -9.96 -19.45 6.59
CA ARG A 240 -9.01 -20.13 5.71
C ARG A 240 -8.30 -19.15 4.79
N LEU A 241 -6.97 -19.28 4.70
CA LEU A 241 -6.17 -18.60 3.70
C LEU A 241 -6.42 -19.30 2.36
N VAL A 242 -6.86 -18.56 1.37
CA VAL A 242 -7.14 -19.05 0.01
C VAL A 242 -6.35 -18.18 -0.96
N GLN A 243 -5.64 -18.83 -1.88
CA GLN A 243 -4.99 -18.14 -2.98
C GLN A 243 -6.03 -17.81 -4.04
N ALA A 244 -6.14 -16.54 -4.43
CA ALA A 244 -7.04 -16.10 -5.49
C ALA A 244 -6.38 -15.01 -6.33
N PRO A 245 -6.80 -14.83 -7.59
CA PRO A 245 -6.31 -13.73 -8.40
C PRO A 245 -6.75 -12.39 -7.80
N TRP A 246 -5.83 -11.44 -7.85
CA TRP A 246 -5.95 -10.14 -7.21
C TRP A 246 -5.60 -9.06 -8.24
N GLU A 247 -6.49 -8.10 -8.44
CA GLU A 247 -6.36 -7.06 -9.46
C GLU A 247 -6.56 -5.69 -8.84
N GLY A 248 -5.80 -4.70 -9.31
CA GLY A 248 -6.09 -3.30 -9.02
C GLY A 248 -6.11 -2.47 -10.28
N ARG A 249 -6.83 -1.34 -10.21
CA ARG A 249 -6.94 -0.36 -11.29
C ARG A 249 -6.53 1.00 -10.78
N PHE A 250 -5.96 1.79 -11.67
CA PHE A 250 -5.50 3.14 -11.41
C PHE A 250 -6.22 4.12 -12.32
N SER A 251 -6.49 5.31 -11.81
CA SER A 251 -7.13 6.39 -12.57
C SER A 251 -6.74 7.75 -12.02
N ASN A 252 -7.26 8.81 -12.66
CA ASN A 252 -6.99 10.21 -12.30
C ASN A 252 -5.47 10.51 -12.25
N TYR A 253 -4.78 10.20 -13.36
CA TYR A 253 -3.35 10.48 -13.49
C TYR A 253 -3.08 11.98 -13.55
N GLN A 254 -2.19 12.46 -12.70
CA GLN A 254 -1.77 13.86 -12.65
C GLN A 254 -0.25 13.97 -12.55
N THR A 255 0.29 15.12 -12.95
CA THR A 255 1.70 15.42 -12.75
C THR A 255 1.95 15.83 -11.30
N ARG A 256 2.91 15.17 -10.65
CA ARG A 256 3.42 15.47 -9.31
C ARG A 256 4.94 15.38 -9.32
N GLN A 257 5.61 16.47 -8.99
CA GLN A 257 7.08 16.54 -8.90
C GLN A 257 7.79 15.99 -10.15
N GLY A 258 7.27 16.33 -11.34
CA GLY A 258 7.81 15.90 -12.63
C GLY A 258 7.35 14.54 -13.13
N MET A 259 6.59 13.77 -12.34
CA MET A 259 6.14 12.42 -12.70
C MET A 259 4.62 12.37 -12.90
N ARG A 260 4.13 11.57 -13.87
CA ARG A 260 2.70 11.25 -14.00
C ARG A 260 2.36 10.05 -13.12
N VAL A 261 1.52 10.27 -12.11
CA VAL A 261 1.13 9.26 -11.12
C VAL A 261 -0.40 9.26 -10.95
N PRO A 262 -1.02 8.10 -10.67
CA PRO A 262 -2.46 8.03 -10.44
C PRO A 262 -2.82 8.56 -9.06
N LEU A 263 -3.91 9.32 -8.95
CA LEU A 263 -4.43 9.82 -7.67
C LEU A 263 -5.67 9.06 -7.19
N ALA A 264 -6.12 8.05 -7.92
CA ALA A 264 -7.16 7.13 -7.50
C ALA A 264 -6.77 5.69 -7.80
N GLY A 265 -7.19 4.78 -6.93
CA GLY A 265 -6.97 3.36 -7.08
C GLY A 265 -8.12 2.55 -6.50
N GLU A 266 -8.38 1.40 -7.11
CA GLU A 266 -9.30 0.41 -6.56
C GLU A 266 -8.69 -0.99 -6.65
N VAL A 267 -9.09 -1.87 -5.74
CA VAL A 267 -8.56 -3.23 -5.65
C VAL A 267 -9.70 -4.23 -5.49
N ALA A 268 -9.58 -5.35 -6.19
CA ALA A 268 -10.59 -6.37 -6.29
C ALA A 268 -10.01 -7.78 -6.18
N TRP A 269 -10.81 -8.69 -5.63
CA TRP A 269 -10.60 -10.13 -5.77
C TRP A 269 -11.33 -10.63 -7.02
N MET A 270 -10.69 -11.52 -7.77
CA MET A 270 -11.34 -12.24 -8.86
C MET A 270 -11.96 -13.52 -8.29
N ARG A 271 -13.27 -13.50 -8.09
CA ARG A 271 -14.06 -14.65 -7.63
C ARG A 271 -14.63 -15.40 -8.84
N PRO A 272 -15.12 -16.64 -8.66
CA PRO A 272 -15.88 -17.32 -9.72
C PRO A 272 -17.08 -16.50 -10.23
N GLN A 273 -17.70 -15.69 -9.36
CA GLN A 273 -18.81 -14.80 -9.70
C GLN A 273 -18.39 -13.50 -10.39
N GLY A 274 -17.08 -13.26 -10.55
CA GLY A 274 -16.52 -12.09 -11.20
C GLY A 274 -15.67 -11.21 -10.29
N ARG A 275 -15.44 -9.98 -10.75
CA ARG A 275 -14.58 -8.99 -10.09
C ARG A 275 -15.29 -8.35 -8.90
N GLN A 276 -14.78 -8.59 -7.70
CA GLN A 276 -15.33 -8.06 -6.45
C GLN A 276 -14.41 -6.99 -5.86
N VAL A 277 -14.75 -5.71 -6.06
CA VAL A 277 -14.00 -4.59 -5.48
C VAL A 277 -14.22 -4.54 -3.98
N TYR A 278 -13.15 -4.46 -3.21
CA TYR A 278 -13.21 -4.32 -1.75
C TYR A 278 -12.50 -3.09 -1.21
N PHE A 279 -11.73 -2.38 -2.06
CA PHE A 279 -11.03 -1.16 -1.69
C PHE A 279 -11.18 -0.13 -2.80
N LYS A 280 -11.47 1.11 -2.40
CA LYS A 280 -11.42 2.30 -3.25
C LYS A 280 -10.73 3.40 -2.48
N GLY A 281 -9.68 4.00 -3.03
CA GLY A 281 -8.90 5.05 -2.39
C GLY A 281 -8.58 6.20 -3.34
N ALA A 282 -8.62 7.41 -2.82
CA ALA A 282 -8.14 8.62 -3.47
C ALA A 282 -6.98 9.20 -2.66
N ILE A 283 -5.91 9.57 -3.36
CA ILE A 283 -4.76 10.27 -2.77
C ILE A 283 -5.16 11.71 -2.49
N THR A 284 -5.09 12.10 -1.22
CA THR A 284 -5.30 13.49 -0.78
C THR A 284 -3.99 14.26 -0.73
N GLN A 285 -2.87 13.58 -0.45
CA GLN A 285 -1.54 14.17 -0.44
C GLN A 285 -0.50 13.12 -0.87
N LEU A 286 0.44 13.52 -1.73
CA LEU A 286 1.55 12.68 -2.16
C LEU A 286 2.83 13.51 -2.18
N GLN A 287 3.83 13.04 -1.43
CA GLN A 287 5.14 13.67 -1.35
C GLN A 287 6.23 12.63 -1.59
N HIS A 288 7.08 12.87 -2.58
CA HIS A 288 8.29 12.08 -2.80
C HIS A 288 9.49 12.72 -2.13
N VAL A 289 10.41 11.86 -1.70
CA VAL A 289 11.79 12.18 -1.35
C VAL A 289 12.66 11.46 -2.38
N PHE A 290 13.58 12.19 -2.98
CA PHE A 290 14.46 11.65 -4.02
C PHE A 290 15.81 11.22 -3.44
N VAL A 291 16.55 10.42 -4.19
CA VAL A 291 17.97 10.19 -3.92
C VAL A 291 18.73 11.53 -4.14
N PRO A 292 19.76 11.85 -3.33
CA PRO A 292 20.62 13.00 -3.56
C PRO A 292 21.26 13.03 -4.95
#